data_AF-A0A7Y7C7M6-F1
#
_entry.id   AF-A0A7Y7C7M6-F1
#
_cell.length_a   1.000
_cell.length_b   1.000
_cell.length_c   1.000
_cell.angle_alpha   90.00
_cell.angle_beta   90.00
_cell.angle_gamma   90.00
#
_symmetry.space_group_name_H-M   'P 1'
#
loop_
_entity.id
_entity.type
_entity.pdbx_description
1 polymer ?
#
loop_
_entity_poly.entity_id
_entity_poly.type
_entity_poly.pdbx_seq_one_letter_code
_entity_poly.pdbx_strand_id
1 'polypeptide(L)'
;MDLRSLPLAYLAGAAFLVATAAGGFVLVRDADVLALRLPTKVLAPTKRALESPRDAVEHFQCNRCHVVPGIEPASAPLSENCVTCHQAITAGRLDLWYKEIEVQRWKGNLTHLVRTPDLGSLGLRVKRSWLIAWLQAPHVVRPLYGATMPRMKVGPRDAGLIADFLSVTEEESGEPARGDVEAGRALYEKNACASCHFHGDAPLPAPRYGAPEFRVASARRRAPDLRYVRGRMSLAQTRSWLSAPHSILPDTEMPTFSFSPKEVEDLVTFLREPVPEVAVEPRPNAYKPRLLEREVHYPEVARKLSRHLCFHCHSDSRRAGDQGPGNSGGFGYDGVSLDLATRAGIVRGIKRDGHFRGLPDRLEDGTPRLVASLLARHAELDGHFQPAVLGMPLGLPPIPEEDIDLISTWIEQGAPE
;
A
#
# COMPACT_ATOMS: atom_id res chain seq x y z
N MET A 1 -22.62 -36.82 38.14
CA MET A 1 -21.43 -36.65 37.29
C MET A 1 -21.70 -35.47 36.38
N ASP A 2 -21.37 -34.28 36.86
CA ASP A 2 -21.62 -33.01 36.17
C ASP A 2 -20.30 -32.45 35.64
N LEU A 3 -20.18 -32.36 34.32
CA LEU A 3 -19.09 -31.69 33.62
C LEU A 3 -19.38 -30.19 33.57
N ARG A 4 -18.89 -29.46 34.58
CA ARG A 4 -18.85 -28.00 34.56
C ARG A 4 -17.74 -27.52 33.63
N SER A 5 -18.17 -26.82 32.58
CA SER A 5 -17.52 -25.70 31.89
C SER A 5 -16.09 -25.33 32.34
N LEU A 6 -15.12 -25.59 31.46
CA LEU A 6 -13.82 -24.91 31.47
C LEU A 6 -13.92 -23.57 30.70
N PRO A 7 -13.31 -22.48 31.19
CA PRO A 7 -13.37 -21.18 30.54
C PRO A 7 -12.42 -21.14 29.33
N LEU A 8 -12.97 -20.78 28.16
CA LEU A 8 -12.21 -20.39 26.97
C LEU A 8 -11.55 -19.03 27.22
N ALA A 9 -10.44 -19.02 27.95
CA ALA A 9 -9.53 -17.90 28.00
C ALA A 9 -8.10 -18.44 28.03
N TYR A 10 -7.24 -17.86 27.18
CA TYR A 10 -5.81 -18.14 27.02
C TYR A 10 -5.41 -19.39 26.23
N LEU A 11 -5.44 -19.25 24.91
CA LEU A 11 -4.41 -19.81 24.02
C LEU A 11 -4.12 -18.77 22.92
N ALA A 12 -3.32 -17.76 23.24
CA ALA A 12 -2.67 -16.95 22.21
C ALA A 12 -1.48 -17.77 21.67
N GLY A 13 -1.49 -18.12 20.38
CA GLY A 13 -0.34 -18.72 19.71
C GLY A 13 -0.31 -20.25 19.59
N ALA A 14 -1.45 -20.94 19.68
CA ALA A 14 -1.51 -22.38 19.37
C ALA A 14 -1.89 -22.60 17.90
N ALA A 15 -1.00 -23.21 17.11
CA ALA A 15 -1.36 -23.72 15.80
C ALA A 15 -2.26 -24.94 15.98
N PHE A 16 -3.45 -24.94 15.37
CA PHE A 16 -4.35 -26.09 15.42
C PHE A 16 -3.93 -27.10 14.36
N LEU A 17 -3.68 -28.34 14.77
CA LEU A 17 -3.56 -29.47 13.86
C LEU A 17 -4.96 -29.98 13.57
N VAL A 18 -5.48 -29.69 12.38
CA VAL A 18 -6.74 -30.29 11.91
C VAL A 18 -6.41 -31.62 11.24
N ALA A 19 -6.91 -32.71 11.83
CA ALA A 19 -6.84 -34.03 11.20
C ALA A 19 -7.82 -34.07 10.03
N THR A 20 -7.32 -34.34 8.84
CA THR A 20 -8.16 -34.61 7.67
C THR A 20 -8.59 -36.08 7.67
N ALA A 21 -9.73 -36.38 7.04
CA ALA A 21 -10.25 -37.76 6.94
C ALA A 21 -9.28 -38.75 6.25
N ALA A 22 -8.18 -38.27 5.65
CA ALA A 22 -7.12 -39.06 5.03
C ALA A 22 -5.82 -39.16 5.86
N GLY A 23 -5.84 -38.80 7.15
CA GLY A 23 -4.71 -39.01 8.07
C GLY A 23 -3.56 -37.99 7.96
N GLY A 24 -3.75 -36.88 7.24
CA GLY A 24 -2.82 -35.76 7.22
C GLY A 24 -3.22 -34.66 8.22
N PHE A 25 -2.25 -34.09 8.92
CA PHE A 25 -2.45 -32.90 9.77
C PHE A 25 -2.11 -31.62 9.00
N VAL A 26 -2.98 -30.62 9.05
CA VAL A 26 -2.71 -29.27 8.52
C VAL A 26 -2.45 -28.32 9.69
N LEU A 27 -1.32 -27.60 9.64
CA LEU A 27 -1.01 -26.49 10.55
C LEU A 27 -1.84 -25.27 10.12
N VAL A 28 -2.88 -24.95 10.90
CA VAL A 28 -3.74 -23.79 10.68
C VAL A 28 -3.32 -22.71 11.67
N ARG A 29 -2.89 -21.54 11.18
CA ARG A 29 -2.59 -20.37 12.04
C ARG A 29 -3.88 -19.60 12.29
N ASP A 30 -4.02 -18.96 13.47
CA ASP A 30 -5.25 -18.28 13.94
C ASP A 30 -5.98 -17.38 12.90
N ALA A 31 -5.28 -16.85 11.90
CA ALA A 31 -5.87 -16.10 10.79
C ALA A 31 -6.90 -16.89 9.96
N ASP A 32 -6.82 -18.22 9.95
CA ASP A 32 -7.61 -19.10 9.09
C ASP A 32 -8.97 -19.52 9.71
N VAL A 33 -9.14 -19.45 11.05
CA VAL A 33 -10.42 -19.78 11.73
C VAL A 33 -11.30 -18.54 11.95
N LEU A 34 -10.69 -17.34 11.92
CA LEU A 34 -11.40 -16.06 12.12
C LEU A 34 -12.24 -15.60 10.90
N ALA A 35 -12.18 -16.31 9.77
CA ALA A 35 -12.97 -16.04 8.57
C ALA A 35 -14.50 -16.28 8.73
N LEU A 36 -14.94 -16.79 9.88
CA LEU A 36 -16.35 -17.13 10.17
C LEU A 36 -17.09 -16.10 11.04
N ARG A 37 -16.47 -14.98 11.45
CA ARG A 37 -17.21 -13.92 12.15
C ARG A 37 -18.02 -13.11 11.15
N LEU A 38 -19.35 -13.24 11.23
CA LEU A 38 -20.31 -12.34 10.60
C LEU A 38 -20.02 -10.88 11.00
N PRO A 39 -20.27 -9.90 10.12
CA PRO A 39 -19.81 -8.53 10.29
C PRO A 39 -20.41 -7.90 11.55
N THR A 40 -19.61 -7.78 12.61
CA THR A 40 -19.94 -6.96 13.78
C THR A 40 -19.43 -5.56 13.52
N LYS A 41 -20.33 -4.65 13.12
CA LYS A 41 -20.21 -3.17 13.09
C LYS A 41 -18.89 -2.62 12.52
N VAL A 42 -18.99 -1.88 11.41
CA VAL A 42 -17.88 -1.12 10.80
C VAL A 42 -16.99 -0.50 11.88
N LEU A 43 -15.69 -0.83 11.86
CA LEU A 43 -14.66 -0.16 12.65
C LEU A 43 -14.50 1.28 12.13
N ALA A 44 -15.47 2.14 12.38
CA ALA A 44 -15.23 3.57 12.34
C ALA A 44 -14.16 3.87 13.41
N PRO A 45 -13.23 4.82 13.20
CA PRO A 45 -12.26 5.18 14.23
C PRO A 45 -13.00 5.44 15.54
N THR A 46 -12.78 4.56 16.51
CA THR A 46 -13.56 4.51 17.76
C THR A 46 -13.25 5.69 18.67
N LYS A 47 -12.16 6.42 18.40
CA LYS A 47 -11.74 7.63 19.11
C LYS A 47 -11.25 8.71 18.15
N ARG A 48 -11.65 9.95 18.45
CA ARG A 48 -11.15 11.17 17.79
C ARG A 48 -9.88 11.73 18.44
N ALA A 49 -9.63 11.42 19.71
CA ALA A 49 -8.41 11.80 20.41
C ALA A 49 -7.40 10.65 20.35
N LEU A 50 -6.22 10.92 19.76
CA LEU A 50 -5.12 9.97 19.63
C LEU A 50 -4.20 10.12 20.83
N GLU A 51 -4.53 9.50 21.95
CA GLU A 51 -3.83 9.70 23.23
C GLU A 51 -2.66 8.74 23.42
N SER A 52 -2.75 7.52 22.88
CA SER A 52 -1.71 6.49 22.98
C SER A 52 -1.15 6.06 21.62
N PRO A 53 0.05 5.43 21.59
CA PRO A 53 0.60 4.78 20.40
C PRO A 53 -0.39 3.81 19.72
N ARG A 54 -1.13 3.03 20.52
CA ARG A 54 -2.15 2.10 20.03
C ARG A 54 -3.31 2.84 19.37
N ASP A 55 -3.81 3.92 19.98
CA ASP A 55 -4.93 4.69 19.41
C ASP A 55 -4.58 5.24 18.02
N ALA A 56 -3.34 5.67 17.79
CA ALA A 56 -2.89 6.16 16.48
C ALA A 56 -2.93 5.04 15.41
N VAL A 57 -2.39 3.87 15.72
CA VAL A 57 -2.38 2.72 14.80
C VAL A 57 -3.79 2.20 14.49
N GLU A 58 -4.67 2.18 15.49
CA GLU A 58 -6.08 1.80 15.33
C GLU A 58 -6.87 2.86 14.54
N HIS A 59 -6.63 4.16 14.78
CA HIS A 59 -7.30 5.25 14.08
C HIS A 59 -6.97 5.29 12.58
N PHE A 60 -5.69 5.13 12.24
CA PHE A 60 -5.26 5.03 10.84
C PHE A 60 -5.43 3.62 10.26
N GLN A 61 -5.93 2.67 11.06
CA GLN A 61 -6.30 1.32 10.63
C GLN A 61 -5.19 0.60 9.86
N CYS A 62 -3.95 0.66 10.35
CA CYS A 62 -2.81 0.03 9.68
C CYS A 62 -3.03 -1.47 9.39
N ASN A 63 -3.81 -2.15 10.24
CA ASN A 63 -4.16 -3.56 10.12
C ASN A 63 -5.15 -3.89 8.97
N ARG A 64 -5.69 -2.89 8.27
CA ARG A 64 -6.51 -3.10 7.05
C ARG A 64 -5.66 -3.41 5.82
N CYS A 65 -4.35 -3.18 5.88
CA CYS A 65 -3.43 -3.55 4.81
C CYS A 65 -2.26 -4.38 5.33
N HIS A 66 -1.79 -4.11 6.55
CA HIS A 66 -0.66 -4.80 7.15
C HIS A 66 -1.09 -5.85 8.17
N VAL A 67 -0.18 -6.77 8.46
CA VAL A 67 -0.21 -7.51 9.73
C VAL A 67 0.47 -6.62 10.76
N VAL A 68 -0.23 -6.32 11.86
CA VAL A 68 0.25 -5.43 12.92
C VAL A 68 0.35 -6.25 14.23
N PRO A 69 1.55 -6.71 14.60
CA PRO A 69 1.74 -7.37 15.90
C PRO A 69 1.29 -6.46 17.05
N GLY A 70 0.60 -7.04 18.04
CA GLY A 70 0.13 -6.30 19.21
C GLY A 70 -1.13 -5.46 19.01
N ILE A 71 -1.86 -5.62 17.89
CA ILE A 71 -3.26 -5.21 17.71
C ILE A 71 -4.11 -6.46 17.51
N GLU A 72 -5.34 -6.48 18.03
CA GLU A 72 -6.25 -7.62 17.91
C GLU A 72 -7.53 -7.22 17.15
N PRO A 73 -7.86 -7.91 16.04
CA PRO A 73 -7.01 -8.89 15.36
C PRO A 73 -5.80 -8.21 14.69
N ALA A 74 -4.67 -8.93 14.59
CA ALA A 74 -3.43 -8.42 14.01
C ALA A 74 -3.60 -7.98 12.55
N SER A 75 -4.56 -8.59 11.85
CA SER A 75 -5.07 -8.15 10.57
C SER A 75 -6.58 -7.96 10.67
N ALA A 76 -7.12 -6.93 10.04
CA ALA A 76 -8.57 -6.73 9.95
C ALA A 76 -9.24 -7.95 9.26
N PRO A 77 -10.55 -8.17 9.50
CA PRO A 77 -11.32 -9.23 8.84
C PRO A 77 -11.21 -9.18 7.31
N LEU A 78 -11.45 -10.31 6.64
CA LEU A 78 -11.36 -10.43 5.17
C LEU A 78 -12.17 -9.36 4.43
N SER A 79 -13.32 -8.96 4.97
CA SER A 79 -14.20 -7.93 4.41
C SER A 79 -13.64 -6.50 4.52
N GLU A 80 -12.62 -6.27 5.35
CA GLU A 80 -12.05 -4.96 5.65
C GLU A 80 -10.56 -4.88 5.27
N ASN A 81 -9.95 -6.01 4.92
CA ASN A 81 -8.53 -6.13 4.57
C ASN A 81 -8.32 -6.45 3.08
N CYS A 82 -7.77 -5.48 2.35
CA CYS A 82 -7.54 -5.58 0.92
C CYS A 82 -6.58 -6.73 0.57
N VAL A 83 -5.48 -6.83 1.33
CA VAL A 83 -4.35 -7.73 1.02
C VAL A 83 -4.72 -9.17 1.31
N THR A 84 -5.35 -9.43 2.46
CA THR A 84 -5.82 -10.77 2.83
C THR A 84 -6.85 -11.27 1.82
N CYS A 85 -7.75 -10.41 1.33
CA CYS A 85 -8.69 -10.78 0.29
C CYS A 85 -8.00 -11.14 -1.03
N HIS A 86 -7.04 -10.33 -1.47
CA HIS A 86 -6.26 -10.60 -2.67
C HIS A 86 -5.48 -11.93 -2.55
N GLN A 87 -4.91 -12.21 -1.37
CA GLN A 87 -4.22 -13.47 -1.08
C GLN A 87 -5.19 -14.66 -1.08
N ALA A 88 -6.38 -14.52 -0.50
CA ALA A 88 -7.39 -15.58 -0.48
C ALA A 88 -7.86 -15.96 -1.88
N ILE A 89 -8.10 -14.96 -2.75
CA ILE A 89 -8.45 -15.18 -4.16
C ILE A 89 -7.31 -15.88 -4.88
N THR A 90 -6.07 -15.37 -4.75
CA THR A 90 -4.90 -15.92 -5.45
C THR A 90 -4.62 -17.36 -5.03
N ALA A 91 -4.81 -17.67 -3.73
CA ALA A 91 -4.63 -19.01 -3.18
C ALA A 91 -5.82 -19.95 -3.43
N GLY A 92 -6.87 -19.52 -4.13
CA GLY A 92 -8.05 -20.34 -4.42
C GLY A 92 -8.92 -20.65 -3.21
N ARG A 93 -8.78 -19.90 -2.11
CA ARG A 93 -9.51 -20.16 -0.86
C ARG A 93 -10.99 -19.81 -0.96
N LEU A 94 -11.38 -19.02 -1.97
CA LEU A 94 -12.76 -18.61 -2.19
C LEU A 94 -13.48 -19.50 -3.21
N ASP A 95 -12.80 -20.48 -3.81
CA ASP A 95 -13.28 -21.25 -4.96
C ASP A 95 -14.50 -22.13 -4.61
N LEU A 96 -14.70 -22.44 -3.32
CA LEU A 96 -15.88 -23.17 -2.82
C LEU A 96 -17.13 -22.31 -2.63
N TRP A 97 -16.97 -20.98 -2.55
CA TRP A 97 -18.09 -20.05 -2.29
C TRP A 97 -18.53 -19.26 -3.52
N TYR A 98 -17.73 -19.24 -4.57
CA TYR A 98 -17.97 -18.44 -5.78
C TYR A 98 -17.81 -19.26 -7.05
N LYS A 99 -18.45 -18.80 -8.14
CA LYS A 99 -18.35 -19.50 -9.43
C LYS A 99 -16.93 -19.36 -9.97
N GLU A 100 -16.40 -20.44 -10.54
CA GLU A 100 -15.04 -20.48 -11.09
C GLU A 100 -14.77 -19.33 -12.07
N ILE A 101 -15.70 -19.07 -12.99
CA ILE A 101 -15.56 -17.97 -13.98
C ILE A 101 -15.41 -16.58 -13.32
N GLU A 102 -16.04 -16.36 -12.17
CA GLU A 102 -15.95 -15.10 -11.43
C GLU A 102 -14.58 -15.00 -10.75
N VAL A 103 -14.15 -16.08 -10.10
CA VAL A 103 -12.82 -16.14 -9.45
C VAL A 103 -11.70 -15.97 -10.47
N GLN A 104 -11.76 -16.64 -11.62
CA GLN A 104 -10.74 -16.51 -12.68
C GLN A 104 -10.69 -15.09 -13.22
N ARG A 105 -11.85 -14.44 -13.39
CA ARG A 105 -11.92 -13.02 -13.76
C ARG A 105 -11.27 -12.13 -12.69
N TRP A 106 -11.46 -12.42 -11.40
CA TRP A 106 -10.81 -11.65 -10.33
C TRP A 106 -9.30 -11.86 -10.35
N LYS A 107 -8.83 -13.11 -10.42
CA LYS A 107 -7.40 -13.46 -10.52
C LYS A 107 -6.70 -12.68 -11.64
N GLY A 108 -7.35 -12.54 -12.81
CA GLY A 108 -6.82 -11.75 -13.93
C GLY A 108 -6.66 -10.24 -13.67
N ASN A 109 -7.34 -9.68 -12.66
CA ASN A 109 -7.29 -8.26 -12.31
C ASN A 109 -6.45 -7.97 -11.04
N LEU A 110 -6.07 -9.00 -10.27
CA LEU A 110 -5.26 -8.85 -9.06
C LEU A 110 -3.77 -8.64 -9.38
N THR A 111 -3.42 -7.40 -9.69
CA THR A 111 -2.07 -7.00 -10.09
C THR A 111 -1.32 -6.20 -9.01
N HIS A 112 -2.03 -5.78 -7.96
CA HIS A 112 -1.54 -4.90 -6.90
C HIS A 112 -2.01 -5.37 -5.50
N LEU A 113 -1.38 -4.85 -4.44
CA LEU A 113 -1.78 -5.07 -3.05
C LEU A 113 -1.91 -6.55 -2.65
N VAL A 114 -1.11 -7.44 -3.26
CA VAL A 114 -1.08 -8.88 -2.92
C VAL A 114 -0.23 -9.16 -1.67
N ARG A 115 0.59 -8.18 -1.27
CA ARG A 115 1.48 -8.24 -0.11
C ARG A 115 1.71 -6.82 0.41
N THR A 116 2.08 -6.70 1.67
CA THR A 116 2.48 -5.44 2.28
C THR A 116 3.77 -5.63 3.06
N PRO A 117 4.51 -4.54 3.35
CA PRO A 117 5.65 -4.60 4.24
C PRO A 117 5.28 -5.22 5.59
N ASP A 118 6.12 -6.12 6.08
CA ASP A 118 6.08 -6.55 7.47
C ASP A 118 6.39 -5.37 8.39
N LEU A 119 5.55 -5.19 9.40
CA LEU A 119 5.69 -4.13 10.39
C LEU A 119 6.37 -4.60 11.68
N GLY A 120 6.45 -5.92 11.93
CA GLY A 120 7.08 -6.46 13.15
C GLY A 120 8.59 -6.27 13.20
N SER A 121 9.26 -6.38 12.05
CA SER A 121 10.72 -6.16 11.91
C SER A 121 11.10 -4.73 11.53
N LEU A 122 10.16 -3.78 11.54
CA LEU A 122 10.39 -2.45 10.98
C LEU A 122 11.49 -1.69 11.73
N GLY A 123 11.54 -1.78 13.06
CA GLY A 123 12.57 -1.15 13.89
C GLY A 123 14.01 -1.58 13.60
N LEU A 124 14.20 -2.72 12.92
CA LEU A 124 15.51 -3.21 12.49
C LEU A 124 15.91 -2.74 11.08
N ARG A 125 15.01 -2.04 10.38
CA ARG A 125 15.16 -1.76 8.94
C ARG A 125 14.91 -0.31 8.56
N VAL A 126 14.52 0.56 9.49
CA VAL A 126 14.33 1.98 9.24
C VAL A 126 14.70 2.83 10.45
N LYS A 127 15.18 4.05 10.21
CA LYS A 127 15.34 5.08 11.22
C LYS A 127 13.99 5.63 11.64
N ARG A 128 13.88 6.03 12.90
CA ARG A 128 12.67 6.63 13.47
C ARG A 128 12.32 7.94 12.76
N SER A 129 13.28 8.86 12.64
CA SER A 129 13.14 10.13 11.94
C SER A 129 12.65 9.96 10.50
N TRP A 130 13.18 8.96 9.79
CA TRP A 130 12.74 8.61 8.44
C TRP A 130 11.28 8.13 8.43
N LEU A 131 10.88 7.23 9.33
CA LEU A 131 9.52 6.72 9.37
C LEU A 131 8.51 7.85 9.66
N ILE A 132 8.83 8.73 10.60
CA ILE A 132 7.99 9.89 10.94
C ILE A 132 7.79 10.81 9.73
N ALA A 133 8.86 11.13 9.00
CA ALA A 133 8.78 11.95 7.80
C ALA A 133 8.02 11.23 6.66
N TRP A 134 8.31 9.94 6.44
CA TRP A 134 7.70 9.15 5.37
C TRP A 134 6.21 8.92 5.59
N LEU A 135 5.71 8.78 6.82
CA LEU A 135 4.27 8.66 7.09
C LEU A 135 3.47 9.92 6.73
N GLN A 136 4.10 11.09 6.79
CA GLN A 136 3.49 12.37 6.41
C GLN A 136 3.49 12.58 4.88
N ALA A 137 4.53 12.08 4.21
CA ALA A 137 4.71 12.19 2.76
C ALA A 137 5.23 10.87 2.16
N PRO A 138 4.38 9.83 2.10
CA PRO A 138 4.80 8.53 1.60
C PRO A 138 5.16 8.62 0.13
N HIS A 139 6.33 8.11 -0.20
CA HIS A 139 6.85 8.01 -1.56
C HIS A 139 7.28 6.57 -1.87
N VAL A 140 7.56 6.33 -3.15
CA VAL A 140 7.92 5.01 -3.68
C VAL A 140 9.23 4.52 -3.05
N VAL A 141 9.15 3.47 -2.24
CA VAL A 141 10.33 2.73 -1.73
C VAL A 141 10.70 1.59 -2.65
N ARG A 142 9.71 0.96 -3.30
CA ARG A 142 9.88 -0.22 -4.18
C ARG A 142 9.28 0.09 -5.56
N PRO A 143 10.10 0.55 -6.53
CA PRO A 143 9.61 1.05 -7.82
C PRO A 143 8.74 0.07 -8.60
N LEU A 144 9.05 -1.22 -8.50
CA LEU A 144 8.38 -2.28 -9.26
C LEU A 144 7.25 -2.98 -8.50
N TYR A 145 6.87 -2.47 -7.32
CA TYR A 145 5.76 -3.06 -6.56
C TYR A 145 4.40 -2.67 -7.14
N GLY A 146 4.30 -1.47 -7.74
CA GLY A 146 3.10 -0.96 -8.39
C GLY A 146 2.01 -0.49 -7.42
N ALA A 147 2.26 -0.48 -6.12
CA ALA A 147 1.44 0.18 -5.12
C ALA A 147 2.34 0.83 -4.06
N THR A 148 1.93 1.98 -3.55
CA THR A 148 2.60 2.73 -2.47
C THR A 148 1.66 2.88 -1.29
N MET A 149 2.19 3.33 -0.15
CA MET A 149 1.33 3.66 0.98
C MET A 149 0.44 4.86 0.62
N PRO A 150 -0.87 4.81 0.88
CA PRO A 150 -1.74 5.96 0.66
C PRO A 150 -1.28 7.15 1.49
N ARG A 151 -1.39 8.36 0.92
CA ARG A 151 -1.31 9.58 1.72
C ARG A 151 -2.52 9.66 2.64
N MET A 152 -2.25 9.63 3.93
CA MET A 152 -3.24 9.80 5.00
C MET A 152 -3.03 11.15 5.69
N LYS A 153 -4.00 11.60 6.50
CA LYS A 153 -3.83 12.80 7.33
C LYS A 153 -3.03 12.51 8.62
N VAL A 154 -1.85 11.92 8.47
CA VAL A 154 -0.97 11.63 9.61
C VAL A 154 -0.13 12.86 9.90
N GLY A 155 -0.37 13.52 11.04
CA GLY A 155 0.47 14.62 11.51
C GLY A 155 1.79 14.14 12.13
N PRO A 156 2.77 15.02 12.36
CA PRO A 156 4.07 14.64 12.93
C PRO A 156 3.96 13.98 14.30
N ARG A 157 3.03 14.46 15.15
CA ARG A 157 2.73 13.87 16.45
C ARG A 157 2.23 12.42 16.30
N ASP A 158 1.25 12.21 15.43
CA ASP A 158 0.62 10.91 15.28
C ASP A 158 1.55 9.91 14.56
N ALA A 159 2.38 10.40 13.64
CA ALA A 159 3.48 9.62 13.06
C ALA A 159 4.48 9.15 14.13
N GLY A 160 4.80 10.00 15.11
CA GLY A 160 5.61 9.64 16.28
C GLY A 160 4.96 8.53 17.13
N LEU A 161 3.65 8.65 17.40
CA LEU A 161 2.88 7.63 18.11
C LEU A 161 2.86 6.28 17.36
N ILE A 162 2.73 6.30 16.03
CA ILE A 162 2.83 5.08 15.21
C ILE A 162 4.24 4.48 15.30
N ALA A 163 5.29 5.30 15.24
CA ALA A 163 6.66 4.83 15.38
C ALA A 163 6.93 4.22 16.77
N ASP A 164 6.37 4.80 17.83
CA ASP A 164 6.43 4.26 19.19
C ASP A 164 5.75 2.89 19.28
N PHE A 165 4.55 2.76 18.71
CA PHE A 165 3.82 1.50 18.70
C PHE A 165 4.61 0.40 18.01
N LEU A 166 5.25 0.72 16.88
CA LEU A 166 6.06 -0.21 16.09
C LEU A 166 7.47 -0.42 16.64
N SER A 167 7.78 0.12 17.84
CA SER A 167 9.09 0.05 18.48
C SER A 167 10.23 0.54 17.57
N VAL A 168 9.98 1.53 16.74
CA VAL A 168 11.00 2.13 15.87
C VAL A 168 11.68 3.26 16.63
N THR A 169 12.88 2.94 17.15
CA THR A 169 13.67 3.82 18.01
C THR A 169 15.04 4.16 17.44
N GLU A 170 15.54 3.37 16.50
CA GLU A 170 16.87 3.55 15.92
C GLU A 170 17.01 4.91 15.22
N GLU A 171 18.13 5.58 15.49
CA GLU A 171 18.58 6.78 14.78
C GLU A 171 20.02 6.60 14.32
N GLU A 172 20.52 7.54 13.52
CA GLU A 172 21.94 7.53 13.15
C GLU A 172 22.81 7.85 14.38
N SER A 173 23.83 7.03 14.65
CA SER A 173 24.75 7.24 15.78
C SER A 173 25.69 8.44 15.60
N GLY A 174 25.76 9.02 14.40
CA GLY A 174 26.71 10.06 14.02
C GLY A 174 28.10 9.52 13.67
N GLU A 175 28.33 8.21 13.81
CA GLU A 175 29.58 7.59 13.38
C GLU A 175 29.71 7.63 11.85
N PRO A 176 30.90 7.95 11.32
CA PRO A 176 31.13 7.85 9.88
C PRO A 176 31.25 6.38 9.46
N ALA A 177 30.88 6.08 8.22
CA ALA A 177 31.24 4.83 7.57
C ALA A 177 32.77 4.77 7.36
N ARG A 178 33.40 3.60 7.54
CA ARG A 178 34.87 3.44 7.59
C ARG A 178 35.44 2.47 6.56
N GLY A 179 34.65 2.07 5.57
CA GLY A 179 35.09 1.19 4.48
C GLY A 179 35.66 1.94 3.29
N ASP A 180 36.07 1.18 2.29
CA ASP A 180 36.55 1.67 0.99
C ASP A 180 35.38 1.70 -0.02
N VAL A 181 35.10 2.89 -0.56
CA VAL A 181 33.98 3.12 -1.50
C VAL A 181 34.17 2.35 -2.81
N GLU A 182 35.39 2.29 -3.35
CA GLU A 182 35.67 1.64 -4.62
C GLU A 182 35.63 0.11 -4.47
N ALA A 183 36.11 -0.42 -3.34
CA ALA A 183 35.93 -1.82 -3.00
C ALA A 183 34.43 -2.16 -2.84
N GLY A 184 33.66 -1.28 -2.19
CA GLY A 184 32.20 -1.42 -2.04
C GLY A 184 31.46 -1.44 -3.38
N ARG A 185 31.84 -0.55 -4.29
CA ARG A 185 31.31 -0.52 -5.67
C ARG A 185 31.63 -1.81 -6.42
N ALA A 186 32.88 -2.27 -6.36
CA ALA A 186 33.30 -3.53 -6.98
C ALA A 186 32.52 -4.74 -6.43
N LEU A 187 32.23 -4.76 -5.12
CA LEU A 187 31.38 -5.78 -4.50
C LEU A 187 29.94 -5.71 -5.00
N TYR A 188 29.37 -4.50 -5.13
CA TYR A 188 28.02 -4.28 -5.64
C TYR A 188 27.86 -4.84 -7.06
N GLU A 189 28.84 -4.58 -7.92
CA GLU A 189 28.88 -5.07 -9.30
C GLU A 189 29.10 -6.59 -9.35
N LYS A 190 30.12 -7.10 -8.64
CA LYS A 190 30.47 -8.53 -8.59
C LYS A 190 29.30 -9.41 -8.14
N ASN A 191 28.50 -8.93 -7.19
CA ASN A 191 27.34 -9.65 -6.67
C ASN A 191 26.04 -9.33 -7.42
N ALA A 192 26.12 -8.63 -8.55
CA ALA A 192 25.01 -8.28 -9.41
C ALA A 192 23.84 -7.64 -8.66
N CYS A 193 24.11 -6.79 -7.67
CA CYS A 193 23.07 -6.17 -6.84
C CYS A 193 22.06 -5.36 -7.69
N ALA A 194 22.52 -4.78 -8.79
CA ALA A 194 21.70 -4.04 -9.78
C ALA A 194 20.68 -4.92 -10.54
N SER A 195 20.81 -6.25 -10.51
CA SER A 195 19.82 -7.15 -11.10
C SER A 195 18.45 -7.05 -10.41
N CYS A 196 18.45 -6.68 -9.13
CA CYS A 196 17.26 -6.50 -8.30
C CYS A 196 17.07 -5.05 -7.87
N HIS A 197 18.13 -4.40 -7.39
CA HIS A 197 18.05 -3.08 -6.80
C HIS A 197 18.26 -1.97 -7.83
N PHE A 198 17.48 -0.91 -7.71
CA PHE A 198 17.84 0.36 -8.34
C PHE A 198 18.86 1.08 -7.47
N HIS A 199 19.79 1.72 -8.14
CA HIS A 199 20.74 2.68 -7.59
C HIS A 199 20.67 3.90 -8.51
N GLY A 200 20.95 5.11 -8.02
CA GLY A 200 20.55 6.33 -8.76
C GLY A 200 21.41 6.73 -9.93
N ASP A 201 22.25 5.82 -10.38
CA ASP A 201 22.87 5.81 -11.70
C ASP A 201 21.90 5.33 -12.81
N ALA A 202 20.73 4.77 -12.46
CA ALA A 202 19.70 4.37 -13.40
C ALA A 202 18.38 5.15 -13.21
N PRO A 203 17.76 5.67 -14.29
CA PRO A 203 16.44 6.28 -14.19
C PRO A 203 15.42 5.22 -13.75
N LEU A 204 14.59 5.56 -12.75
CA LEU A 204 13.45 4.72 -12.42
C LEU A 204 12.41 4.82 -13.54
N PRO A 205 11.81 3.69 -13.97
CA PRO A 205 10.58 3.79 -14.73
C PRO A 205 9.52 4.44 -13.83
N ALA A 206 8.88 5.51 -14.32
CA ALA A 206 7.71 6.07 -13.65
C ALA A 206 6.67 4.96 -13.45
N PRO A 207 6.11 4.77 -12.25
CA PRO A 207 5.06 3.79 -12.04
C PRO A 207 3.90 4.10 -12.99
N ARG A 208 3.57 3.15 -13.88
CA ARG A 208 2.46 3.27 -14.83
C ARG A 208 1.35 2.32 -14.43
N TYR A 209 0.12 2.79 -14.47
CA TYR A 209 -1.03 1.94 -14.20
C TYR A 209 -1.06 0.73 -15.15
N GLY A 210 -1.32 -0.46 -14.61
CA GLY A 210 -1.44 -1.68 -15.42
C GLY A 210 -0.15 -2.20 -16.06
N ALA A 211 1.02 -1.69 -15.67
CA ALA A 211 2.30 -2.09 -16.24
C ALA A 211 2.53 -3.62 -16.10
N PRO A 212 3.00 -4.31 -17.16
CA PRO A 212 3.14 -5.77 -17.18
C PRO A 212 4.14 -6.30 -16.13
N GLU A 213 5.11 -5.48 -15.75
CA GLU A 213 6.10 -5.76 -14.70
C GLU A 213 5.43 -6.04 -13.35
N PHE A 214 4.22 -5.53 -13.12
CA PHE A 214 3.44 -5.79 -11.90
C PHE A 214 2.71 -7.14 -11.92
N ARG A 215 2.67 -7.84 -13.05
CA ARG A 215 1.99 -9.14 -13.19
C ARG A 215 2.92 -10.33 -12.99
N VAL A 216 4.22 -10.12 -13.16
CA VAL A 216 5.23 -11.18 -13.02
C VAL A 216 5.69 -11.23 -11.56
N ALA A 217 5.67 -12.42 -10.95
CA ALA A 217 6.28 -12.61 -9.64
C ALA A 217 7.81 -12.56 -9.79
N SER A 218 8.47 -11.70 -9.02
CA SER A 218 9.93 -11.55 -9.07
C SER A 218 10.45 -10.92 -7.78
N ALA A 219 11.59 -11.43 -7.30
CA ALA A 219 12.37 -10.82 -6.22
C ALA A 219 12.68 -9.34 -6.46
N ARG A 220 12.92 -8.97 -7.72
CA ARG A 220 13.17 -7.60 -8.14
C ARG A 220 12.03 -6.64 -7.79
N ARG A 221 10.77 -7.11 -7.74
CA ARG A 221 9.63 -6.28 -7.32
C ARG A 221 9.65 -5.91 -5.85
N ARG A 222 10.31 -6.73 -5.02
CA ARG A 222 10.44 -6.52 -3.58
C ARG A 222 11.68 -5.73 -3.19
N ALA A 223 12.62 -5.56 -4.12
CA ALA A 223 13.84 -4.81 -3.91
C ALA A 223 13.53 -3.30 -3.75
N PRO A 224 14.01 -2.66 -2.67
CA PRO A 224 13.93 -1.21 -2.54
C PRO A 224 14.90 -0.51 -3.50
N ASP A 225 14.55 0.73 -3.84
CA ASP A 225 15.48 1.70 -4.42
C ASP A 225 16.52 2.09 -3.37
N LEU A 226 17.80 1.84 -3.68
CA LEU A 226 18.91 2.07 -2.76
C LEU A 226 19.32 3.53 -2.67
N ARG A 227 18.85 4.43 -3.54
CA ARG A 227 19.07 5.88 -3.38
C ARG A 227 18.64 6.41 -2.01
N TYR A 228 17.59 5.81 -1.45
CA TYR A 228 17.04 6.21 -0.17
C TYR A 228 17.67 5.48 1.01
N VAL A 229 18.58 4.52 0.81
CA VAL A 229 19.11 3.70 1.91
C VAL A 229 19.81 4.55 2.97
N ARG A 230 20.60 5.54 2.55
CA ARG A 230 21.24 6.55 3.40
C ARG A 230 20.23 7.28 4.30
N GLY A 231 19.11 7.73 3.72
CA GLY A 231 18.06 8.43 4.46
C GLY A 231 17.22 7.49 5.32
N ARG A 232 17.06 6.24 4.89
CA ARG A 232 16.12 5.26 5.45
C ARG A 232 16.68 4.42 6.58
N MET A 233 17.92 3.96 6.47
CA MET A 233 18.55 3.03 7.42
C MET A 233 19.74 3.68 8.13
N SER A 234 19.97 3.34 9.39
CA SER A 234 21.22 3.66 10.08
C SER A 234 22.37 2.79 9.54
N LEU A 235 23.61 3.17 9.81
CA LEU A 235 24.76 2.31 9.48
C LEU A 235 24.65 0.94 10.16
N ALA A 236 24.25 0.90 11.44
CA ALA A 236 24.10 -0.34 12.18
C ALA A 236 23.03 -1.27 11.57
N GLN A 237 21.88 -0.71 11.18
CA GLN A 237 20.85 -1.46 10.47
C GLN A 237 21.33 -1.99 9.12
N THR A 238 22.08 -1.17 8.35
CA THR A 238 22.59 -1.56 7.03
C THR A 238 23.61 -2.69 7.13
N ARG A 239 24.53 -2.62 8.10
CA ARG A 239 25.48 -3.70 8.42
C ARG A 239 24.74 -4.99 8.75
N SER A 240 23.80 -4.92 9.70
CA SER A 240 23.05 -6.08 10.17
C SER A 240 22.25 -6.73 9.03
N TRP A 241 21.66 -5.91 8.16
CA TRP A 241 20.95 -6.39 6.97
C TRP A 241 21.85 -7.08 5.95
N LEU A 242 23.04 -6.55 5.67
CA LEU A 242 23.98 -7.16 4.73
C LEU A 242 24.57 -8.47 5.28
N SER A 243 24.76 -8.58 6.60
CA SER A 243 25.30 -9.78 7.24
C SER A 243 24.28 -10.92 7.37
N ALA A 244 23.03 -10.61 7.72
CA ALA A 244 22.03 -11.64 8.02
C ALA A 244 20.58 -11.18 7.70
N PRO A 245 20.23 -10.99 6.42
CA PRO A 245 18.93 -10.42 6.05
C PRO A 245 17.74 -11.29 6.50
N HIS A 246 17.89 -12.62 6.43
CA HIS A 246 16.84 -13.56 6.86
C HIS A 246 16.63 -13.64 8.38
N SER A 247 17.62 -13.24 9.18
CA SER A 247 17.44 -13.11 10.63
C SER A 247 16.58 -11.90 11.00
N ILE A 248 16.56 -10.88 10.13
CA ILE A 248 15.78 -9.65 10.30
C ILE A 248 14.39 -9.79 9.66
N LEU A 249 14.33 -10.31 8.42
CA LEU A 249 13.11 -10.54 7.67
C LEU A 249 13.14 -11.95 7.08
N PRO A 250 12.55 -12.96 7.76
CA PRO A 250 12.67 -14.37 7.37
C PRO A 250 12.25 -14.67 5.93
N ASP A 251 11.25 -13.95 5.41
CA ASP A 251 10.66 -14.15 4.09
C ASP A 251 11.22 -13.21 3.00
N THR A 252 12.36 -12.57 3.27
CA THR A 252 13.10 -11.79 2.28
C THR A 252 13.56 -12.67 1.11
N GLU A 253 13.61 -12.09 -0.08
CA GLU A 253 14.16 -12.72 -1.28
C GLU A 253 15.61 -12.31 -1.57
N MET A 254 16.17 -11.41 -0.74
CA MET A 254 17.57 -11.03 -0.86
C MET A 254 18.45 -12.20 -0.38
N PRO A 255 19.41 -12.68 -1.21
CA PRO A 255 20.32 -13.76 -0.80
C PRO A 255 21.15 -13.38 0.43
N THR A 256 21.52 -14.39 1.21
CA THR A 256 22.60 -14.25 2.21
C THR A 256 23.94 -14.33 1.50
N PHE A 257 24.78 -13.31 1.66
CA PHE A 257 26.14 -13.28 1.16
C PHE A 257 27.12 -13.59 2.29
N SER A 258 28.19 -14.33 2.00
CA SER A 258 29.27 -14.61 2.96
C SER A 258 30.32 -13.50 2.97
N PHE A 259 29.88 -12.25 3.14
CA PHE A 259 30.79 -11.10 3.22
C PHE A 259 31.61 -11.14 4.52
N SER A 260 32.91 -10.87 4.40
CA SER A 260 33.75 -10.56 5.55
C SER A 260 33.33 -9.24 6.22
N PRO A 261 33.70 -9.01 7.49
CA PRO A 261 33.41 -7.74 8.16
C PRO A 261 33.91 -6.51 7.37
N LYS A 262 35.06 -6.62 6.72
CA LYS A 262 35.59 -5.55 5.86
C LYS A 262 34.70 -5.32 4.63
N GLU A 263 34.29 -6.36 3.92
CA GLU A 263 33.43 -6.22 2.74
C GLU A 263 32.07 -5.62 3.10
N VAL A 264 31.53 -5.92 4.29
CA VAL A 264 30.33 -5.25 4.80
C VAL A 264 30.57 -3.75 4.98
N GLU A 265 31.67 -3.34 5.61
CA GLU A 265 31.99 -1.91 5.76
C GLU A 265 32.20 -1.22 4.42
N ASP A 266 32.88 -1.86 3.47
CA ASP A 266 33.11 -1.33 2.12
C ASP A 266 31.77 -1.10 1.40
N LEU A 267 30.87 -2.10 1.39
CA LEU A 267 29.52 -1.98 0.83
C LEU A 267 28.69 -0.91 1.52
N VAL A 268 28.70 -0.87 2.86
CA VAL A 268 27.98 0.15 3.62
C VAL A 268 28.48 1.52 3.22
N THR A 269 29.80 1.72 3.14
CA THR A 269 30.39 3.03 2.79
C THR A 269 29.99 3.44 1.37
N PHE A 270 30.06 2.53 0.40
CA PHE A 270 29.56 2.79 -0.96
C PHE A 270 28.07 3.19 -0.98
N LEU A 271 27.21 2.46 -0.26
CA LEU A 271 25.77 2.75 -0.19
C LEU A 271 25.43 4.06 0.56
N ARG A 272 26.41 4.68 1.23
CA ARG A 272 26.27 5.99 1.88
C ARG A 272 26.65 7.15 0.97
N GLU A 273 27.28 6.88 -0.16
CA GLU A 273 27.64 7.92 -1.11
C GLU A 273 26.39 8.70 -1.52
N PRO A 274 26.49 10.04 -1.58
CA PRO A 274 25.41 10.84 -2.13
C PRO A 274 25.20 10.42 -3.58
N VAL A 275 24.02 9.88 -3.86
CA VAL A 275 23.58 9.66 -5.22
C VAL A 275 23.16 11.03 -5.78
N PRO A 276 23.58 11.39 -7.01
CA PRO A 276 23.07 12.57 -7.68
C PRO A 276 21.54 12.58 -7.67
N GLU A 277 20.94 13.69 -7.24
CA GLU A 277 19.52 13.90 -7.46
C GLU A 277 19.31 13.99 -8.97
N VAL A 278 18.64 12.99 -9.55
CA VAL A 278 18.12 13.11 -10.90
C VAL A 278 17.06 14.20 -10.81
N ALA A 279 17.37 15.38 -11.37
CA ALA A 279 16.41 16.46 -11.48
C ALA A 279 15.14 15.88 -12.13
N VAL A 280 14.04 15.89 -11.39
CA VAL A 280 12.74 15.60 -11.98
C VAL A 280 12.51 16.73 -12.95
N GLU A 281 12.64 16.46 -14.26
CA GLU A 281 12.30 17.47 -15.25
C GLU A 281 10.85 17.88 -14.99
N PRO A 282 10.59 19.17 -14.68
CA PRO A 282 9.24 19.62 -14.46
C PRO A 282 8.48 19.35 -15.75
N ARG A 283 7.37 18.59 -15.68
CA ARG A 283 6.54 18.32 -16.85
C ARG A 283 6.20 19.67 -17.50
N PRO A 284 6.64 19.93 -18.74
CA PRO A 284 6.33 21.19 -19.38
C PRO A 284 4.82 21.24 -19.62
N ASN A 285 4.18 22.22 -18.97
CA ASN A 285 2.74 22.47 -18.90
C ASN A 285 1.96 21.46 -18.04
N ALA A 286 1.12 21.99 -17.14
CA ALA A 286 0.09 21.21 -16.46
C ALA A 286 -0.78 20.53 -17.52
N TYR A 287 -0.77 19.20 -17.56
CA TYR A 287 -1.56 18.41 -18.49
C TYR A 287 -3.03 18.86 -18.45
N LYS A 288 -3.57 19.17 -19.63
CA LYS A 288 -4.97 19.54 -19.82
C LYS A 288 -5.65 18.45 -20.64
N PRO A 289 -6.74 17.85 -20.15
CA PRO A 289 -7.44 16.83 -20.90
C PRO A 289 -7.94 17.33 -22.26
N ARG A 290 -7.83 16.49 -23.27
CA ARG A 290 -8.34 16.70 -24.62
C ARG A 290 -9.72 16.06 -24.74
N LEU A 291 -10.62 16.72 -25.45
CA LEU A 291 -11.94 16.18 -25.74
C LEU A 291 -11.88 15.33 -27.01
N LEU A 292 -12.46 14.13 -26.95
CA LEU A 292 -12.56 13.24 -28.10
C LEU A 292 -13.71 13.67 -29.02
N GLU A 293 -13.53 13.48 -30.33
CA GLU A 293 -14.54 13.80 -31.36
C GLU A 293 -15.69 12.78 -31.45
N ARG A 294 -15.73 11.80 -30.54
CA ARG A 294 -16.72 10.72 -30.51
C ARG A 294 -17.47 10.70 -29.19
N GLU A 295 -18.64 10.06 -29.18
CA GLU A 295 -19.36 9.76 -27.95
C GLU A 295 -18.57 8.79 -27.06
N VAL A 296 -18.64 9.04 -25.75
CA VAL A 296 -18.07 8.20 -24.71
C VAL A 296 -19.19 7.86 -23.74
N HIS A 297 -19.40 6.57 -23.46
CA HIS A 297 -20.47 6.07 -22.59
C HIS A 297 -19.93 5.46 -21.30
N TYR A 298 -20.79 5.35 -20.28
CA TYR A 298 -20.38 4.93 -18.94
C TYR A 298 -19.69 3.55 -18.90
N PRO A 299 -20.08 2.50 -19.66
CA PRO A 299 -19.36 1.23 -19.67
C PRO A 299 -17.86 1.37 -19.97
N GLU A 300 -17.50 2.32 -20.83
CA GLU A 300 -16.11 2.59 -21.18
C GLU A 300 -15.38 3.28 -20.02
N VAL A 301 -15.99 4.30 -19.43
CA VAL A 301 -15.47 5.02 -18.25
C VAL A 301 -15.32 4.08 -17.06
N ALA A 302 -16.34 3.29 -16.75
CA ALA A 302 -16.33 2.34 -15.64
C ALA A 302 -15.19 1.32 -15.79
N ARG A 303 -14.92 0.87 -17.02
CA ARG A 303 -13.78 -0.02 -17.30
C ARG A 303 -12.46 0.62 -16.93
N LYS A 304 -12.21 1.87 -17.31
CA LYS A 304 -10.93 2.57 -17.08
C LYS A 304 -10.77 3.13 -15.66
N LEU A 305 -11.84 3.67 -15.09
CA LEU A 305 -11.82 4.36 -13.81
C LEU A 305 -11.96 3.41 -12.62
N SER A 306 -13.02 2.58 -12.59
CA SER A 306 -13.39 1.87 -11.35
C SER A 306 -13.14 0.37 -11.40
N ARG A 307 -13.29 -0.29 -12.55
CA ARG A 307 -13.20 -1.76 -12.64
C ARG A 307 -11.80 -2.34 -12.50
N HIS A 308 -10.78 -1.49 -12.44
CA HIS A 308 -9.42 -1.88 -12.11
C HIS A 308 -9.02 -1.51 -10.66
N LEU A 309 -9.78 -0.64 -9.98
CA LEU A 309 -9.52 -0.14 -8.64
C LEU A 309 -10.49 -0.75 -7.63
N CYS A 310 -10.10 -1.82 -6.93
CA CYS A 310 -10.78 -2.33 -5.72
C CYS A 310 -12.32 -2.49 -5.82
N PHE A 311 -12.86 -2.58 -7.04
CA PHE A 311 -14.29 -2.62 -7.40
C PHE A 311 -15.05 -3.74 -6.70
N HIS A 312 -14.32 -4.78 -6.30
CA HIS A 312 -14.89 -6.02 -5.80
C HIS A 312 -15.42 -5.92 -4.37
N CYS A 313 -15.04 -4.91 -3.56
CA CYS A 313 -15.58 -4.76 -2.20
C CYS A 313 -15.93 -3.32 -1.80
N HIS A 314 -15.17 -2.30 -2.22
CA HIS A 314 -15.22 -0.95 -1.59
C HIS A 314 -15.68 0.19 -2.52
N SER A 315 -16.38 -0.15 -3.61
CA SER A 315 -16.88 0.86 -4.56
C SER A 315 -18.38 0.83 -4.79
N ASP A 316 -19.10 -0.20 -4.32
CA ASP A 316 -20.54 -0.34 -4.45
C ASP A 316 -21.23 -0.16 -3.09
N SER A 317 -21.93 0.97 -2.93
CA SER A 317 -22.62 1.32 -1.69
C SER A 317 -23.80 0.41 -1.34
N ARG A 318 -24.20 -0.48 -2.26
CA ARG A 318 -25.32 -1.42 -2.05
C ARG A 318 -24.88 -2.71 -1.38
N ARG A 319 -23.57 -2.94 -1.23
CA ARG A 319 -23.06 -4.11 -0.54
C ARG A 319 -23.18 -3.96 0.98
N ALA A 320 -23.56 -5.05 1.64
CA ALA A 320 -23.60 -5.12 3.09
C ALA A 320 -22.18 -5.21 3.67
N GLY A 321 -21.96 -4.62 4.85
CA GLY A 321 -20.67 -4.63 5.54
C GLY A 321 -19.87 -3.35 5.30
N ASP A 322 -18.55 -3.46 5.34
CA ASP A 322 -17.65 -2.32 5.15
C ASP A 322 -17.57 -1.89 3.68
N GLN A 323 -18.07 -0.69 3.40
CA GLN A 323 -18.14 -0.09 2.06
C GLN A 323 -16.84 0.61 1.67
N GLY A 324 -15.84 0.64 2.56
CA GLY A 324 -14.48 1.05 2.29
C GLY A 324 -14.13 2.52 2.53
N PRO A 325 -12.82 2.81 2.47
CA PRO A 325 -12.27 4.15 2.71
C PRO A 325 -12.75 5.12 1.63
N GLY A 326 -13.64 6.03 2.02
CA GLY A 326 -14.30 7.00 1.14
C GLY A 326 -15.82 6.87 1.13
N ASN A 327 -16.37 5.67 1.31
CA ASN A 327 -17.81 5.50 1.50
C ASN A 327 -18.19 5.55 2.97
N SER A 328 -17.85 4.50 3.71
CA SER A 328 -18.06 4.36 5.16
C SER A 328 -16.98 5.06 5.99
N GLY A 329 -15.85 5.39 5.36
CA GLY A 329 -14.69 6.02 6.00
C GLY A 329 -13.59 5.01 6.33
N GLY A 330 -12.54 5.49 6.99
CA GLY A 330 -11.36 4.70 7.33
C GLY A 330 -10.06 5.45 7.06
N PHE A 331 -8.94 4.90 7.53
CA PHE A 331 -7.62 5.54 7.42
C PHE A 331 -7.56 6.98 8.00
N GLY A 332 -8.34 7.24 9.05
CA GLY A 332 -8.52 8.58 9.65
C GLY A 332 -9.42 9.53 8.86
N TYR A 333 -10.11 9.06 7.82
CA TYR A 333 -11.10 9.85 7.05
C TYR A 333 -12.53 9.52 7.46
N ASP A 334 -13.36 10.56 7.50
CA ASP A 334 -14.81 10.42 7.53
C ASP A 334 -15.32 9.79 6.21
N GLY A 335 -16.38 9.00 6.32
CA GLY A 335 -17.09 8.49 5.15
C GLY A 335 -17.80 9.63 4.40
N VAL A 336 -17.65 9.66 3.08
CA VAL A 336 -18.28 10.66 2.20
C VAL A 336 -19.25 10.04 1.19
N SER A 337 -19.73 8.82 1.46
CA SER A 337 -20.71 8.11 0.62
C SER A 337 -20.29 7.96 -0.86
N LEU A 338 -18.98 7.90 -1.10
CA LEU A 338 -18.40 7.70 -2.43
C LEU A 338 -18.85 6.37 -3.02
N ASP A 339 -19.40 6.40 -4.24
CA ASP A 339 -19.78 5.23 -5.03
C ASP A 339 -19.22 5.40 -6.44
N LEU A 340 -18.23 4.58 -6.77
CA LEU A 340 -17.60 4.56 -8.09
C LEU A 340 -18.06 3.35 -8.92
N ALA A 341 -18.95 2.51 -8.38
CA ALA A 341 -19.41 1.30 -9.06
C ALA A 341 -20.54 1.58 -10.05
N THR A 342 -21.29 2.66 -9.85
CA THR A 342 -22.42 3.04 -10.70
C THR A 342 -22.26 4.44 -11.26
N ARG A 343 -22.84 4.69 -12.45
CA ARG A 343 -22.90 6.03 -13.03
C ARG A 343 -23.61 7.00 -12.09
N ALA A 344 -24.76 6.59 -11.56
CA ALA A 344 -25.52 7.39 -10.61
C ALA A 344 -24.70 7.74 -9.36
N GLY A 345 -23.86 6.82 -8.89
CA GLY A 345 -22.89 7.05 -7.81
C GLY A 345 -21.88 8.14 -8.16
N ILE A 346 -21.26 8.05 -9.34
CA ILE A 346 -20.27 9.03 -9.80
C ILE A 346 -20.91 10.41 -9.98
N VAL A 347 -22.07 10.48 -10.64
CA VAL A 347 -22.80 11.73 -10.90
C VAL A 347 -23.25 12.38 -9.59
N ARG A 348 -23.79 11.58 -8.64
CA ARG A 348 -24.14 12.06 -7.30
C ARG A 348 -22.92 12.56 -6.52
N GLY A 349 -21.80 11.88 -6.70
CA GLY A 349 -20.52 12.17 -6.08
C GLY A 349 -20.48 11.97 -4.58
N ILE A 350 -19.84 12.90 -3.87
CA ILE A 350 -19.51 12.76 -2.45
C ILE A 350 -20.41 13.63 -1.56
N LYS A 351 -20.73 13.14 -0.36
CA LYS A 351 -21.49 13.88 0.65
C LYS A 351 -20.56 14.62 1.60
N ARG A 352 -20.67 15.95 1.67
CA ARG A 352 -19.98 16.81 2.65
C ARG A 352 -20.96 17.85 3.19
N ASP A 353 -20.90 18.11 4.49
CA ASP A 353 -21.76 19.11 5.16
C ASP A 353 -23.27 18.87 4.92
N GLY A 354 -23.67 17.61 4.79
CA GLY A 354 -25.06 17.23 4.50
C GLY A 354 -25.45 17.27 3.02
N HIS A 355 -24.65 17.87 2.15
CA HIS A 355 -24.95 18.05 0.73
C HIS A 355 -24.10 17.14 -0.16
N PHE A 356 -24.70 16.63 -1.23
CA PHE A 356 -23.96 15.92 -2.28
C PHE A 356 -23.30 16.92 -3.23
N ARG A 357 -22.06 16.61 -3.60
CA ARG A 357 -21.26 17.34 -4.58
C ARG A 357 -20.83 16.32 -5.63
N GLY A 358 -21.35 16.48 -6.85
CA GLY A 358 -21.08 15.59 -7.97
C GLY A 358 -19.59 15.53 -8.28
N LEU A 359 -19.13 14.36 -8.73
CA LEU A 359 -17.78 14.25 -9.29
C LEU A 359 -17.64 14.95 -10.66
N PRO A 360 -18.69 15.04 -11.50
CA PRO A 360 -18.69 15.90 -12.69
C PRO A 360 -18.75 17.40 -12.38
N ASP A 361 -19.20 17.80 -11.17
CA ASP A 361 -19.30 19.22 -10.81
C ASP A 361 -17.94 19.91 -10.88
N ARG A 362 -17.94 21.16 -11.37
CA ARG A 362 -16.73 21.96 -11.56
C ARG A 362 -16.25 22.59 -10.25
N LEU A 363 -14.93 22.69 -10.11
CA LEU A 363 -14.27 23.52 -9.10
C LEU A 363 -14.27 24.99 -9.55
N GLU A 364 -13.74 25.88 -8.71
CA GLU A 364 -13.65 27.32 -8.98
C GLU A 364 -12.85 27.64 -10.26
N ASP A 365 -11.87 26.80 -10.59
CA ASP A 365 -11.05 26.91 -11.81
C ASP A 365 -11.72 26.34 -13.07
N GLY A 366 -12.95 25.83 -12.95
CA GLY A 366 -13.69 25.20 -14.04
C GLY A 366 -13.37 23.73 -14.29
N THR A 367 -12.38 23.14 -13.60
CA THR A 367 -12.01 21.73 -13.77
C THR A 367 -13.05 20.83 -13.08
N PRO A 368 -13.56 19.77 -13.73
CA PRO A 368 -14.41 18.78 -13.06
C PRO A 368 -13.70 18.14 -11.85
N ARG A 369 -14.40 17.97 -10.74
CA ARG A 369 -13.81 17.44 -9.48
C ARG A 369 -13.12 16.10 -9.65
N LEU A 370 -13.70 15.20 -10.46
CA LEU A 370 -13.10 13.90 -10.78
C LEU A 370 -11.75 14.07 -11.48
N VAL A 371 -11.74 14.89 -12.54
CA VAL A 371 -10.55 15.18 -13.34
C VAL A 371 -9.47 15.80 -12.47
N ALA A 372 -9.81 16.81 -11.66
CA ALA A 372 -8.86 17.44 -10.74
C ALA A 372 -8.23 16.43 -9.77
N SER A 373 -9.01 15.47 -9.27
CA SER A 373 -8.51 14.41 -8.38
C SER A 373 -7.57 13.44 -9.09
N LEU A 374 -7.84 13.11 -10.36
CA LEU A 374 -6.98 12.25 -11.19
C LEU A 374 -5.66 12.94 -11.53
N LEU A 375 -5.72 14.22 -11.92
CA LEU A 375 -4.55 15.06 -12.19
C LEU A 375 -3.67 15.26 -10.97
N ALA A 376 -4.28 15.44 -9.80
CA ALA A 376 -3.54 15.55 -8.54
C ALA A 376 -2.69 14.30 -8.26
N ARG A 377 -3.13 13.10 -8.68
CA ARG A 377 -2.31 11.89 -8.51
C ARG A 377 -1.08 11.87 -9.41
N HIS A 378 -1.15 12.42 -10.63
CA HIS A 378 0.04 12.62 -11.46
C HIS A 378 1.02 13.58 -10.77
N ALA A 379 0.51 14.72 -10.30
CA ALA A 379 1.33 15.70 -9.59
C ALA A 379 2.01 15.10 -8.34
N GLU A 380 1.29 14.27 -7.58
CA GLU A 380 1.86 13.59 -6.41
C GLU A 380 3.03 12.67 -6.75
N LEU A 381 2.99 11.94 -7.88
CA LEU A 381 4.13 11.13 -8.31
C LEU A 381 5.35 11.98 -8.69
N ASP A 382 5.12 13.18 -9.18
CA ASP A 382 6.17 14.14 -9.51
C ASP A 382 6.64 14.95 -8.28
N GLY A 383 6.22 14.57 -7.06
CA GLY A 383 6.59 15.24 -5.81
C GLY A 383 5.77 16.49 -5.46
N HIS A 384 4.75 16.82 -6.26
CA HIS A 384 3.88 17.97 -6.05
C HIS A 384 2.62 17.55 -5.28
N PHE A 385 2.64 17.78 -3.97
CA PHE A 385 1.58 17.37 -3.06
C PHE A 385 0.46 18.41 -2.97
N GLN A 386 -0.77 18.02 -3.33
CA GLN A 386 -1.95 18.84 -3.08
C GLN A 386 -2.61 18.45 -1.75
N PRO A 387 -2.72 19.35 -0.75
CA PRO A 387 -3.33 19.00 0.55
C PRO A 387 -4.82 18.63 0.46
N ALA A 388 -5.52 19.12 -0.57
CA ALA A 388 -6.95 18.90 -0.78
C ALA A 388 -7.30 17.51 -1.34
N VAL A 389 -6.33 16.82 -1.96
CA VAL A 389 -6.50 15.50 -2.56
C VAL A 389 -5.59 14.53 -1.82
N LEU A 390 -6.16 13.65 -1.00
CA LEU A 390 -5.40 12.66 -0.24
C LEU A 390 -5.99 11.27 -0.47
N GLY A 391 -5.20 10.22 -0.24
CA GLY A 391 -5.67 8.83 -0.28
C GLY A 391 -6.04 8.29 -1.66
N MET A 392 -5.77 8.99 -2.75
CA MET A 392 -6.19 8.60 -4.11
C MET A 392 -5.07 7.95 -4.93
N PRO A 393 -5.39 6.97 -5.79
CA PRO A 393 -6.21 5.82 -5.46
C PRO A 393 -5.40 4.88 -4.58
N LEU A 394 -5.48 5.08 -3.26
CA LEU A 394 -4.82 4.26 -2.24
C LEU A 394 -3.33 3.96 -2.51
N GLY A 395 -2.61 4.94 -3.06
CA GLY A 395 -1.19 4.80 -3.40
C GLY A 395 -0.89 4.03 -4.70
N LEU A 396 -1.90 3.71 -5.52
CA LEU A 396 -1.69 3.17 -6.87
C LEU A 396 -1.14 4.23 -7.84
N PRO A 397 -0.50 3.82 -8.94
CA PRO A 397 -0.12 4.72 -10.02
C PRO A 397 -1.34 5.49 -10.56
N PRO A 398 -1.14 6.73 -11.06
CA PRO A 398 -2.19 7.44 -11.76
C PRO A 398 -2.59 6.68 -13.03
N ILE A 399 -3.88 6.75 -13.37
CA ILE A 399 -4.35 6.22 -14.66
C ILE A 399 -3.70 7.00 -15.82
N PRO A 400 -3.61 6.42 -17.02
CA PRO A 400 -3.01 7.11 -18.15
C PRO A 400 -3.76 8.40 -18.54
N GLU A 401 -3.03 9.35 -19.12
CA GLU A 401 -3.56 10.63 -19.61
C GLU A 401 -4.71 10.42 -20.61
N GLU A 402 -4.57 9.44 -21.51
CA GLU A 402 -5.62 9.06 -22.47
C GLU A 402 -6.92 8.56 -21.80
N ASP A 403 -6.83 7.96 -20.62
CA ASP A 403 -8.01 7.54 -19.85
C ASP A 403 -8.65 8.75 -19.15
N ILE A 404 -7.86 9.77 -18.81
CA ILE A 404 -8.38 11.06 -18.30
C ILE A 404 -9.09 11.83 -19.42
N ASP A 405 -8.57 11.82 -20.66
CA ASP A 405 -9.23 12.42 -21.83
C ASP A 405 -10.62 11.84 -22.06
N LEU A 406 -10.71 10.52 -21.98
CA LEU A 406 -11.95 9.76 -22.10
C LEU A 406 -12.95 10.14 -21.00
N ILE A 407 -12.50 10.20 -19.74
CA ILE A 407 -13.34 10.58 -18.60
C ILE A 407 -13.79 12.04 -18.71
N SER A 408 -12.90 12.94 -19.12
CA SER A 408 -13.21 14.35 -19.32
C SER A 408 -14.25 14.52 -20.43
N THR A 409 -14.07 13.83 -21.56
CA THR A 409 -15.03 13.84 -22.67
C THR A 409 -16.41 13.36 -22.23
N TRP A 410 -16.48 12.26 -21.49
CA TRP A 410 -17.74 11.75 -20.95
C TRP A 410 -18.45 12.78 -20.07
N ILE A 411 -17.72 13.47 -19.18
CA ILE A 411 -18.28 14.54 -18.34
C ILE A 411 -18.82 15.69 -19.18
N GLU A 412 -18.06 16.16 -20.17
CA GLU A 412 -18.47 17.28 -21.06
C GLU A 412 -19.70 16.92 -21.92
N GLN A 413 -19.89 15.64 -22.25
CA GLN A 413 -21.08 15.14 -22.95
C GLN A 413 -22.31 14.97 -22.05
N GLY A 414 -22.26 15.45 -20.79
CA GLY A 414 -23.35 15.31 -19.83
C GLY A 414 -23.38 13.94 -19.16
N ALA A 415 -22.25 13.22 -19.16
CA ALA A 415 -22.08 11.89 -18.58
C ALA A 415 -23.18 10.92 -19.05
N PRO A 416 -23.24 10.51 -20.33
CA PRO A 416 -24.26 9.56 -20.81
C PRO A 416 -24.05 8.14 -20.23
N GLU A 417 -25.14 7.35 -20.17
CA GLU A 417 -25.09 5.91 -19.80
C GLU A 417 -24.36 5.09 -20.85
#